data_AF-A0A090WY28-F1
#
_entry.id   AF-A0A090WY28-F1
#
_cell.length_a   1.000
_cell.length_b   1.000
_cell.length_c   1.000
_cell.angle_alpha   90.00
_cell.angle_beta   90.00
_cell.angle_gamma   90.00
#
_symmetry.space_group_name_H-M   'P 1'
#
loop_
_entity.id
_entity.type
_entity.pdbx_description
1 polymer ?
#
loop_
_entity_poly.entity_id
_entity_poly.type
_entity_poly.pdbx_seq_one_letter_code
_entity_poly.pdbx_strand_id
1 'polypeptide(L)'
;MVVELMRQGLSPNEACKTIVERIYNKHKNHKDMPYLQVGFIAINKQGEYGGYSLRGGFNFAVCDADNGNRMEKPDFKMTWKDK
;
A
#
# COMPACT_ATOMS: atom_id res chain seq x y z
N MET A 1 13.08 1.58 1.34
CA MET A 1 11.88 1.62 2.23
C MET A 1 10.86 2.59 1.65
N VAL A 2 9.60 2.57 2.08
CA VAL A 2 8.57 3.51 1.55
C VAL A 2 9.03 4.97 1.72
N VAL A 3 9.45 5.33 2.93
CA VAL A 3 9.94 6.69 3.25
C VAL A 3 11.17 7.11 2.42
N GLU A 4 12.01 6.16 2.03
CA GLU A 4 13.19 6.45 1.19
C GLU A 4 12.78 6.78 -0.25
N LEU A 5 11.75 6.12 -0.78
CA LEU A 5 11.21 6.47 -2.10
C LEU A 5 10.52 7.84 -2.07
N MET A 6 9.81 8.16 -0.99
CA MET A 6 9.26 9.51 -0.80
C MET A 6 10.36 10.57 -0.70
N ARG A 7 11.49 10.26 -0.03
CA ARG A 7 12.68 11.13 0.00
C ARG A 7 13.25 11.37 -1.40
N GLN A 8 13.09 10.42 -2.32
CA GLN A 8 13.50 10.51 -3.72
C GLN A 8 12.48 11.22 -4.63
N GLY A 9 11.37 11.73 -4.06
CA GLY A 9 10.37 12.52 -4.77
C GLY A 9 9.13 11.76 -5.22
N LEU A 10 8.97 10.48 -4.87
CA LEU A 10 7.73 9.75 -5.15
C LEU A 10 6.61 10.21 -4.22
N SER A 11 5.38 10.26 -4.73
CA SER A 11 4.21 10.43 -3.89
C SER A 11 4.06 9.25 -2.91
N PRO A 12 3.36 9.42 -1.78
CA PRO A 12 3.12 8.34 -0.83
C PRO A 12 2.49 7.09 -1.46
N ASN A 13 1.53 7.27 -2.37
CA ASN A 13 0.89 6.15 -3.07
C ASN A 13 1.90 5.41 -3.98
N GLU A 14 2.65 6.13 -4.81
CA GLU A 14 3.65 5.53 -5.70
C GLU A 14 4.76 4.81 -4.91
N ALA A 15 5.17 5.38 -3.78
CA ALA A 15 6.15 4.76 -2.89
C ALA A 15 5.62 3.45 -2.29
N CYS A 16 4.39 3.44 -1.77
CA CYS A 16 3.72 2.24 -1.28
C CYS A 16 3.60 1.17 -2.37
N LYS A 17 3.10 1.53 -3.55
CA LYS A 17 2.97 0.65 -4.71
C LYS A 17 4.31 0.04 -5.11
N THR A 18 5.34 0.85 -5.23
CA THR A 18 6.69 0.39 -5.61
C THR A 18 7.25 -0.63 -4.62
N ILE A 19 7.05 -0.44 -3.31
CA ILE A 19 7.52 -1.40 -2.31
C ILE A 19 6.71 -2.71 -2.36
N VAL A 20 5.38 -2.63 -2.52
CA VAL A 20 4.54 -3.83 -2.68
C VAL A 20 4.96 -4.62 -3.92
N GLU A 21 5.21 -3.95 -5.05
CA GLU A 21 5.69 -4.60 -6.28
C GLU A 21 7.06 -5.27 -6.08
N ARG A 22 7.97 -4.64 -5.32
CA ARG A 22 9.27 -5.26 -4.97
C ARG A 22 9.07 -6.52 -4.13
N ILE A 23 8.17 -6.49 -3.15
CA ILE A 23 7.85 -7.65 -2.31
C ILE A 23 7.20 -8.75 -3.15
N TYR A 24 6.24 -8.41 -4.00
CA TYR A 24 5.61 -9.35 -4.94
C TYR A 24 6.67 -10.03 -5.81
N ASN A 25 7.52 -9.26 -6.48
CA ASN A 25 8.53 -9.82 -7.37
C ASN A 25 9.55 -10.71 -6.64
N LYS A 26 9.87 -10.40 -5.39
CA LYS A 26 10.75 -11.21 -4.55
C LYS A 26 10.10 -12.53 -4.10
N HIS A 27 8.80 -12.52 -3.82
CA HIS A 27 8.09 -13.66 -3.21
C HIS A 27 7.16 -14.43 -4.16
N LYS A 28 6.95 -13.99 -5.40
CA LYS A 28 5.98 -14.61 -6.35
C LYS A 28 6.18 -16.11 -6.59
N ASN A 29 7.41 -16.61 -6.45
CA ASN A 29 7.75 -18.03 -6.62
C ASN A 29 7.99 -18.74 -5.28
N HIS A 30 7.73 -18.08 -4.15
CA HIS A 30 7.90 -18.65 -2.82
C HIS A 30 6.65 -19.44 -2.40
N LYS A 31 6.84 -20.53 -1.66
CA LYS A 31 5.75 -21.37 -1.13
C LYS A 31 4.72 -20.61 -0.28
N ASP A 32 5.13 -19.50 0.33
CA ASP A 32 4.27 -18.69 1.21
C ASP A 32 3.43 -17.66 0.44
N MET A 33 3.64 -17.50 -0.87
CA MET A 33 2.90 -16.56 -1.71
C MET A 33 1.36 -16.66 -1.60
N PRO A 34 0.74 -17.85 -1.43
CA PRO A 34 -0.70 -17.96 -1.19
C PRO A 34 -1.19 -17.27 0.07
N TYR A 35 -0.34 -17.14 1.09
CA TYR A 35 -0.69 -16.58 2.41
C TYR A 35 -0.10 -15.18 2.62
N LEU A 36 0.86 -14.77 1.80
CA LEU A 36 1.49 -13.47 1.90
C LEU A 36 0.46 -12.36 1.64
N GLN A 37 0.33 -11.48 2.62
CA GLN A 37 -0.38 -10.21 2.53
C GLN A 37 0.49 -9.12 3.12
N VAL A 38 0.57 -7.99 2.43
CA VAL A 38 1.32 -6.81 2.87
C VAL A 38 0.57 -5.59 2.35
N GLY A 39 0.45 -4.57 3.19
CA GLY A 39 -0.08 -3.27 2.81
C GLY A 39 0.73 -2.18 3.49
N PHE A 40 0.88 -1.05 2.81
CA PHE A 40 1.49 0.13 3.38
C PHE A 40 0.50 1.29 3.29
N ILE A 41 0.54 2.15 4.30
CA ILE A 41 -0.01 3.50 4.28
C ILE A 41 1.14 4.47 4.54
N ALA A 42 1.10 5.62 3.88
CA ALA A 42 2.12 6.64 4.02
C ALA A 42 1.50 8.04 3.88
N ILE A 43 2.17 9.00 4.49
CA ILE A 43 1.87 10.43 4.44
C ILE A 43 3.21 11.18 4.34
N ASN A 44 3.25 12.26 3.57
CA ASN A 44 4.43 13.13 3.47
C ASN A 44 4.25 14.44 4.25
N LYS A 45 5.26 15.33 4.16
CA LYS A 45 5.26 16.61 4.90
C LYS A 45 4.25 17.63 4.34
N GLN A 46 3.78 17.41 3.12
CA GLN A 46 2.77 18.23 2.44
C GLN A 46 1.34 17.77 2.78
N GLY A 47 1.18 16.69 3.55
CA GLY A 47 -0.12 16.12 3.89
C GLY A 47 -0.71 15.23 2.81
N GLU A 48 -0.02 15.04 1.68
CA GLU A 48 -0.40 14.03 0.70
C GLU A 48 -0.26 12.65 1.37
N TYR A 49 -1.19 11.76 1.07
CA TYR A 49 -1.22 10.43 1.64
C TYR A 49 -1.57 9.38 0.58
N GLY A 50 -1.35 8.12 0.90
CA GLY A 50 -1.72 7.02 0.03
C GLY A 50 -1.47 5.67 0.67
N GLY A 51 -2.05 4.64 0.07
CA GLY A 51 -1.83 3.28 0.46
C GLY A 51 -1.87 2.35 -0.73
N TYR A 52 -1.18 1.22 -0.61
CA TYR A 52 -1.24 0.16 -1.61
C TYR A 52 -1.01 -1.18 -0.93
N SER A 53 -1.68 -2.22 -1.41
CA SER A 53 -1.58 -3.55 -0.81
C SER A 53 -1.33 -4.65 -1.84
N LEU A 54 -0.81 -5.79 -1.38
CA LEU A 54 -0.59 -6.94 -2.23
C LEU A 54 -1.94 -7.56 -2.62
N ARG A 55 -2.84 -7.74 -1.64
CA ARG A 55 -4.17 -8.30 -1.84
C ARG A 55 -5.27 -7.36 -1.40
N GLY A 56 -6.44 -7.46 -2.04
CA GLY A 56 -7.64 -6.76 -1.62
C GLY A 56 -8.10 -7.12 -0.19
N GLY A 57 -8.97 -6.27 0.37
CA GLY A 57 -9.50 -6.40 1.73
C GLY A 57 -8.78 -5.56 2.79
N PHE A 58 -7.70 -4.87 2.41
CA PHE A 58 -7.04 -3.86 3.25
C PHE A 58 -7.75 -2.51 3.09
N ASN A 59 -8.08 -1.85 4.20
CA ASN A 59 -8.64 -0.50 4.23
C ASN A 59 -7.89 0.34 5.29
N PHE A 60 -7.93 1.66 5.20
CA PHE A 60 -7.33 2.54 6.20
C PHE A 60 -8.23 3.75 6.50
N ALA A 61 -8.12 4.27 7.72
CA ALA A 61 -8.84 5.46 8.14
C ALA A 61 -8.03 6.72 7.81
N VAL A 62 -8.69 7.72 7.27
CA VAL A 62 -8.14 9.07 7.04
C VAL A 62 -8.97 10.05 7.86
N CYS A 63 -8.30 10.92 8.59
CA CYS A 63 -8.92 12.02 9.30
C CYS A 63 -8.21 13.31 8.93
N ASP A 64 -8.94 14.23 8.31
CA ASP A 64 -8.48 15.58 8.00
C ASP A 64 -9.52 16.61 8.41
N ALA A 65 -9.16 17.88 8.37
CA ALA A 65 -10.01 18.98 8.80
C ALA A 65 -11.22 19.21 7.86
N ASP A 66 -11.06 18.88 6.58
CA ASP A 66 -12.05 19.21 5.54
C ASP A 66 -13.19 18.18 5.48
N ASN A 67 -12.86 16.90 5.67
CA ASN A 67 -13.79 15.78 5.45
C ASN A 67 -14.02 14.94 6.72
N GLY A 68 -13.31 15.24 7.81
CA GLY A 68 -13.38 14.45 9.04
C GLY A 68 -12.85 13.03 8.86
N ASN A 69 -13.33 12.11 9.71
CA ASN A 69 -12.90 10.71 9.69
C ASN A 69 -13.67 9.90 8.65
N ARG A 70 -12.95 9.19 7.77
CA ARG A 70 -13.50 8.30 6.74
C ARG A 70 -12.63 7.07 6.55
N MET A 71 -13.25 5.99 6.06
CA MET A 71 -12.54 4.78 5.66
C MET A 71 -12.31 4.78 4.16
N GLU A 72 -11.05 4.65 3.75
CA GLU A 72 -10.65 4.56 2.35
C GLU A 72 -10.11 3.18 1.99
N LYS A 73 -10.34 2.80 0.72
CA LYS A 73 -9.85 1.53 0.15
C LYS A 73 -8.73 1.84 -0.84
N PRO A 74 -7.49 1.42 -0.56
CA PRO A 74 -6.39 1.55 -1.53
C PRO A 74 -6.52 0.51 -2.64
N ASP A 75 -5.83 0.80 -3.74
CA ASP A 75 -5.59 -0.18 -4.79
C ASP A 75 -4.71 -1.35 -4.29
N PHE A 76 -4.77 -2.45 -5.04
CA PHE A 76 -4.02 -3.66 -4.73
C PHE A 76 -3.49 -4.36 -5.97
N LYS A 77 -2.49 -5.24 -5.77
CA LYS A 77 -1.82 -5.95 -6.87
C LYS A 77 -2.60 -7.16 -7.40
N MET A 78 -3.22 -7.95 -6.51
CA MET A 78 -3.93 -9.18 -6.88
C MET A 78 -5.10 -9.52 -5.96
N THR A 79 -6.00 -10.38 -6.40
CA THR A 79 -7.09 -10.91 -5.57
C THR A 79 -6.65 -12.15 -4.81
N TRP A 80 -7.42 -12.53 -3.78
CA TRP A 80 -7.34 -13.88 -3.21
C TRP A 80 -7.73 -14.88 -4.29
N LYS A 81 -7.02 -16.02 -4.36
CA LYS A 81 -7.51 -17.14 -5.16
C LYS A 81 -8.61 -17.79 -4.33
N ASP A 82 -9.82 -17.80 -4.86
CA ASP A 82 -10.91 -18.59 -4.28
C ASP A 82 -10.45 -20.04 -4.21
N LYS A 83 -10.64 -20.68 -3.05
CA LYS A 83 -10.35 -22.11 -2.85
C LYS A 83 -11.38 -22.96 -3.56
#